data_AF-A0A1J1LKZ1-F1
#
_entry.id   AF-A0A1J1LKZ1-F1
#
_cell.length_a   1.000
_cell.length_b   1.000
_cell.length_c   1.000
_cell.angle_alpha   90.00
_cell.angle_beta   90.00
_cell.angle_gamma   90.00
#
_symmetry.space_group_name_H-M   'P 1'
#
loop_
_entity.id
_entity.type
_entity.pdbx_description
1 polymer ?
#
loop_
_entity_poly.entity_id
_entity_poly.type
_entity_poly.pdbx_seq_one_letter_code
_entity_poly.pdbx_strand_id
1 'polypeptide(L)' 'MSNELNVHPEAEPGDDDLLNLAAVQTLLNGGIVYAVPPDSVPDEARLAAVFRY' A
#
# COMPACT_ATOMS: atom_id res chain seq x y z
N MET A 1 -6.69 -6.70 20.01
CA MET A 1 -6.68 -6.29 18.59
C MET A 1 -5.41 -6.87 17.98
N SER A 2 -5.52 -8.00 17.28
CA SER A 2 -4.39 -8.60 16.56
C SER A 2 -4.26 -7.89 15.21
N ASN A 3 -3.07 -7.37 14.90
CA ASN A 3 -2.76 -6.78 13.60
C ASN A 3 -2.05 -7.85 12.75
N GLU A 4 -2.79 -8.88 12.39
CA GLU A 4 -2.27 -10.05 11.66
C GLU A 4 -2.60 -9.91 10.18
N LEU A 5 -1.58 -10.05 9.33
CA LEU A 5 -1.71 -10.03 7.88
C LEU A 5 -1.42 -11.44 7.36
N ASN A 6 -2.42 -12.06 6.73
CA ASN A 6 -2.23 -13.31 6.01
C ASN A 6 -2.00 -13.00 4.52
N VAL A 7 -0.83 -13.35 3.99
CA VAL A 7 -0.50 -13.10 2.58
C VAL A 7 -0.61 -14.41 1.82
N HIS A 8 -1.55 -14.45 0.87
CA HIS A 8 -1.78 -15.59 0.00
C HIS A 8 -0.82 -15.55 -1.19
N PRO A 9 -0.26 -16.70 -1.62
CA PRO A 9 0.63 -16.77 -2.79
C PRO A 9 -0.11 -16.53 -4.11
N GLU A 10 -1.40 -16.84 -4.16
CA GLU A 10 -2.32 -16.56 -5.27
C GLU A 10 -3.52 -15.79 -4.73
N ALA A 11 -4.17 -14.97 -5.57
CA ALA A 11 -5.32 -14.19 -5.16
C ALA A 11 -6.53 -15.09 -4.89
N GLU A 12 -7.11 -14.96 -3.70
CA GLU A 12 -8.31 -15.68 -3.27
C GLU A 12 -9.53 -14.75 -3.19
N PRO A 13 -10.77 -15.28 -3.32
CA PRO A 13 -11.97 -14.48 -3.12
C PRO A 13 -12.02 -13.90 -1.70
N GLY A 14 -12.07 -12.57 -1.60
CA GLY A 14 -12.08 -11.85 -0.34
C GLY A 14 -10.72 -11.24 0.04
N ASP A 15 -9.67 -11.50 -0.74
CA ASP A 15 -8.40 -10.80 -0.58
C ASP A 15 -8.53 -9.31 -0.92
N ASP A 16 -7.90 -8.49 -0.08
CA ASP A 16 -7.75 -7.06 -0.34
C ASP A 16 -6.44 -6.79 -1.10
N ASP A 17 -6.49 -5.90 -2.09
CA ASP A 17 -5.28 -5.32 -2.67
C ASP A 17 -4.64 -4.34 -1.67
N LEU A 18 -3.50 -4.73 -1.10
CA LEU A 18 -2.81 -3.94 -0.08
C LEU A 18 -2.32 -2.58 -0.58
N LEU A 19 -1.97 -2.45 -1.86
CA LEU A 19 -1.55 -1.16 -2.43
C LEU A 19 -2.76 -0.24 -2.61
N ASN A 20 -3.88 -0.78 -3.06
CA ASN A 20 -5.14 -0.04 -3.14
C ASN A 20 -5.63 0.37 -1.75
N LEU A 21 -5.59 -0.54 -0.77
CA LEU A 21 -5.94 -0.24 0.61
C LEU A 21 -5.07 0.89 1.17
N ALA A 22 -3.75 0.82 0.98
CA ALA A 22 -2.83 1.87 1.41
C ALA A 22 -3.11 3.22 0.73
N ALA A 23 -3.41 3.23 -0.56
CA ALA A 23 -3.78 4.44 -1.29
C ALA A 23 -5.07 5.06 -0.75
N VAL A 24 -6.13 4.26 -0.56
CA VAL A 24 -7.41 4.71 0.02
C VAL A 24 -7.20 5.27 1.42
N GLN A 25 -6.49 4.54 2.29
CA GLN A 25 -6.23 5.00 3.66
C GLN A 25 -5.40 6.28 3.67
N THR A 26 -4.42 6.44 2.77
CA THR A 26 -3.62 7.67 2.67
C THR A 26 -4.51 8.86 2.33
N LEU A 27 -5.40 8.73 1.34
CA LEU A 27 -6.33 9.80 0.96
C LEU A 27 -7.30 10.14 2.09
N LEU A 28 -7.88 9.14 2.75
CA LEU A 28 -8.82 9.32 3.87
C LEU A 28 -8.18 10.05 5.06
N ASN A 29 -6.87 9.87 5.27
CA ASN A 29 -6.12 10.53 6.34
C ASN A 29 -5.44 11.84 5.87
N GLY A 30 -5.86 12.39 4.73
CA GLY A 30 -5.39 13.68 4.22
C GLY A 30 -3.93 13.67 3.75
N GLY A 31 -3.43 12.51 3.33
CA GLY A 31 -2.19 12.35 2.58
C GLY A 31 -2.40 12.53 1.08
N ILE A 32 -1.32 12.39 0.31
CA ILE A 32 -1.34 12.47 -1.15
C ILE A 32 -0.76 11.17 -1.70
N VAL A 33 -1.38 10.63 -2.74
CA VAL A 33 -0.92 9.41 -3.43
C VAL A 33 -0.43 9.79 -4.81
N TYR A 34 0.75 9.28 -5.18
CA TYR A 34 1.33 9.45 -6.51
C TYR A 34 1.46 8.06 -7.16
N ALA A 35 0.78 7.86 -8.29
CA ALA A 35 1.00 6.67 -9.12
C ALA A 35 2.20 6.93 -10.02
N VAL A 36 3.27 6.16 -9.83
CA VAL A 36 4.54 6.31 -10.56
C VAL A 36 4.99 4.98 -11.16
N PRO A 37 5.82 5.00 -12.22
CA PRO A 37 6.50 3.81 -12.69
C PRO A 37 7.32 3.11 -11.58
N PRO A 38 7.45 1.77 -11.59
CA PRO A 38 8.14 1.03 -10.52
C PRO A 38 9.61 1.43 -10.30
N ASP A 39 10.32 1.81 -11.36
CA ASP A 39 11.71 2.30 -11.33
C ASP A 39 11.84 3.68 -10.68
N SER A 40 10.74 4.39 -10.48
CA SER A 40 10.69 5.65 -9.73
C SER A 40 10.43 5.45 -8.24
N VAL A 41 10.10 4.23 -7.80
CA VAL A 41 9.94 3.90 -6.37
C VAL A 41 11.33 3.58 -5.79
N PRO A 42 11.73 4.20 -4.67
CA PRO A 42 13.00 3.90 -4.02
C PRO A 42 13.18 2.42 -3.66
N ASP A 43 14.44 1.98 -3.58
CA ASP A 43 14.86 0.66 -3.11
C ASP A 43 14.24 -0.54 -3.85
N GLU A 44 13.86 -0.37 -5.12
CA GLU A 44 13.18 -1.39 -5.93
C GLU A 44 11.89 -1.93 -5.27
N ALA A 45 11.32 -1.15 -4.34
CA ALA A 45 10.12 -1.52 -3.61
C ALA A 45 8.86 -1.31 -4.45
N ARG A 46 7.75 -1.91 -4.01
CA ARG A 46 6.43 -1.71 -4.64
C ARG A 46 5.77 -0.38 -4.25
N LEU A 47 6.18 0.20 -3.13
CA LEU A 47 5.61 1.41 -2.53
C LEU A 47 6.64 2.07 -1.60
N ALA A 48 6.62 3.39 -1.51
CA ALA A 48 7.33 4.15 -0.46
C ALA A 48 6.38 5.19 0.15
N ALA A 49 6.61 5.55 1.42
CA ALA A 49 5.82 6.55 2.13
C ALA A 49 6.74 7.56 2.83
N VAL A 50 6.38 8.83 2.74
CA VAL A 50 7.02 9.92 3.49
C VAL A 50 6.07 10.37 4.59
N PHE A 51 6.50 10.23 5.85
CA PHE A 51 5.69 10.58 7.01
C PHE A 51 5.81 12.07 7.34
N ARG A 52 4.70 12.62 7.82
CA ARG A 52 4.64 13.95 8.44
C ARG A 52 5.03 13.82 9.92
N TYR A 53 5.52 14.89 10.52
CA TYR A 53 5.96 14.96 11.92
C TYR A 53 4.80 14.84 12.93
#